data_AF-A0A914P002-F1
#
_entry.id   AF-A0A914P002-F1
#
_cell.length_a   1.000
_cell.length_b   1.000
_cell.length_c   1.000
_cell.angle_alpha   90.00
_cell.angle_beta   90.00
_cell.angle_gamma   90.00
#
_symmetry.space_group_name_H-M   'P 1'
#
loop_
_entity.id
_entity.type
_entity.pdbx_description
1 polymer ?
#
loop_
_entity_poly.entity_id
_entity_poly.type
_entity_poly.pdbx_seq_one_letter_code
_entity_poly.pdbx_strand_id
1 'polypeptide(L)'
;MLNNNFFIYALKEAPKELSIPTVIAHGDLWGGNIMWKINGKGEIGSEVSAFIDWQNMFEGSPMYDIARLITNNCSGEIRREIEKDLINLYYNQLKEEMEKEKIEIPYTKEQLKKIYQIQFVMEAIVNFILFKLSETTNKEKDAKRKKEMYEIAMAKTLHALEDMHKLLEGDLKYLFERFGQ
;
A
#
# COMPACT_ATOMS: atom_id res chain seq x y z
N MET A 1 -5.05 14.52 -13.99
CA MET A 1 -5.38 13.47 -13.00
C MET A 1 -5.37 12.15 -13.76
N LEU A 2 -4.85 11.06 -13.19
CA LEU A 2 -4.84 9.77 -13.89
C LEU A 2 -6.29 9.27 -14.04
N ASN A 3 -6.67 8.81 -15.23
CA ASN A 3 -8.04 8.38 -15.52
C ASN A 3 -8.33 6.94 -15.03
N ASN A 4 -9.58 6.48 -15.18
CA ASN A 4 -10.02 5.14 -14.74
C ASN A 4 -9.18 3.99 -15.34
N ASN A 5 -8.59 4.18 -16.51
CA ASN A 5 -7.75 3.15 -17.15
C ASN A 5 -6.46 2.93 -16.35
N PHE A 6 -5.97 3.92 -15.60
CA PHE A 6 -4.82 3.75 -14.72
C PHE A 6 -5.09 2.72 -13.61
N PHE A 7 -6.28 2.70 -13.01
CA PHE A 7 -6.61 1.72 -11.96
C PHE A 7 -6.65 0.29 -12.52
N ILE A 8 -7.25 0.12 -13.69
CA ILE A 8 -7.27 -1.17 -14.39
C ILE A 8 -5.83 -1.62 -14.69
N TYR A 9 -5.02 -0.69 -15.20
CA TYR A 9 -3.61 -0.93 -15.47
C TYR A 9 -2.85 -1.36 -14.21
N ALA A 10 -2.90 -0.56 -13.14
CA ALA A 10 -2.16 -0.81 -11.91
C ALA A 10 -2.53 -2.15 -11.27
N LEU A 11 -3.83 -2.50 -11.27
CA LEU A 11 -4.31 -3.75 -10.67
C LEU A 11 -4.01 -4.99 -11.51
N LYS A 12 -4.18 -4.92 -12.85
CA LYS A 12 -4.21 -6.12 -13.71
C LYS A 12 -3.10 -6.17 -14.74
N GLU A 13 -2.79 -5.06 -15.39
CA GLU A 13 -1.88 -5.04 -16.54
C GLU A 13 -0.42 -4.87 -16.11
N ALA A 14 -0.14 -4.05 -15.11
CA ALA A 14 1.20 -3.75 -14.64
C ALA A 14 1.96 -5.01 -14.15
N PRO A 15 1.37 -5.93 -13.35
CA PRO A 15 2.04 -7.18 -13.00
C PRO A 15 2.40 -8.01 -14.23
N LYS A 16 1.49 -8.10 -15.20
CA LYS A 16 1.70 -8.84 -16.46
C LYS A 16 2.80 -8.22 -17.31
N GLU A 17 2.80 -6.90 -17.50
CA GLU A 17 3.84 -6.18 -18.25
C GLU A 17 5.22 -6.35 -17.61
N LEU A 18 5.28 -6.42 -16.27
CA LEU A 18 6.51 -6.63 -15.52
C LEU A 18 6.89 -8.12 -15.40
N SER A 19 6.09 -9.04 -15.97
CA SER A 19 6.28 -10.49 -15.83
C SER A 19 6.33 -10.98 -14.38
N ILE A 20 5.54 -10.34 -13.50
CA ILE A 20 5.40 -10.69 -12.10
C ILE A 20 4.16 -11.59 -11.96
N PRO A 21 4.29 -12.81 -11.41
CA PRO A 21 3.12 -13.62 -11.09
C PRO A 21 2.22 -12.93 -10.08
N THR A 22 0.92 -13.05 -10.32
CA THR A 22 -0.12 -12.56 -9.42
C THR A 22 -0.25 -13.47 -8.19
N VAL A 23 -0.71 -12.88 -7.09
CA VAL A 23 -1.02 -13.56 -5.83
C VAL A 23 -2.43 -13.22 -5.38
N ILE A 24 -2.95 -13.94 -4.39
CA ILE A 24 -4.17 -13.51 -3.70
C ILE A 24 -3.79 -12.36 -2.77
N ALA A 25 -4.18 -11.15 -3.15
CA ALA A 25 -4.11 -9.97 -2.30
C ALA A 25 -5.36 -9.92 -1.40
N HIS A 26 -5.19 -9.44 -0.17
CA HIS A 26 -6.28 -9.17 0.76
C HIS A 26 -7.21 -8.08 0.23
N GLY A 27 -6.67 -7.08 -0.48
CA GLY A 27 -7.45 -6.03 -1.14
C GLY A 27 -7.92 -4.89 -0.23
N ASP A 28 -7.79 -5.07 1.08
CA ASP A 28 -8.08 -4.04 2.07
C ASP A 28 -7.23 -4.23 3.34
N LEU A 29 -5.93 -4.46 3.16
CA LEU A 29 -5.03 -4.60 4.30
C LEU A 29 -4.66 -3.23 4.87
N TRP A 30 -5.26 -2.89 6.01
CA TRP A 30 -4.89 -1.75 6.85
C TRP A 30 -4.85 -2.20 8.31
N GLY A 31 -4.31 -1.37 9.21
CA GLY A 31 -4.08 -1.75 10.60
C GLY A 31 -5.32 -2.19 11.39
N GLY A 32 -6.53 -1.83 10.95
CA GLY A 32 -7.79 -2.32 11.53
C GLY A 32 -8.11 -3.78 11.19
N ASN A 33 -7.51 -4.32 10.14
CA ASN A 33 -7.70 -5.69 9.64
C ASN A 33 -6.55 -6.63 10.05
N ILE A 34 -5.69 -6.19 10.97
CA ILE A 34 -4.59 -6.98 11.53
C ILE A 34 -4.84 -7.22 13.02
N MET A 35 -4.97 -8.48 13.39
CA MET A 35 -5.06 -8.92 14.78
C MET A 35 -3.66 -9.22 15.32
N TRP A 36 -3.36 -8.73 16.52
CA TRP A 36 -2.06 -8.88 17.17
C TRP A 36 -2.17 -9.84 18.36
N LYS A 37 -1.13 -10.64 18.60
CA LYS A 37 -1.10 -11.52 19.77
C LYS A 37 -0.99 -10.70 21.06
N ILE A 38 -1.67 -11.16 22.09
CA ILE A 38 -1.56 -10.63 23.44
C ILE A 38 -0.55 -11.50 24.21
N ASN A 39 0.43 -10.87 24.85
CA ASN A 39 1.43 -11.57 25.63
C ASN A 39 0.84 -12.11 26.96
N GLY A 40 1.61 -12.91 27.69
CA GLY A 40 1.15 -13.50 28.97
C GLY A 40 0.81 -12.48 30.07
N LYS A 41 1.09 -11.19 29.87
CA LYS A 41 0.76 -10.08 30.78
C LYS A 41 -0.50 -9.31 30.36
N GLY A 42 -1.16 -9.70 29.27
CA GLY A 42 -2.32 -8.99 28.75
C GLY A 42 -1.99 -7.79 27.86
N GLU A 43 -0.72 -7.61 27.46
CA GLU A 43 -0.29 -6.49 26.62
C GLU A 43 -0.24 -6.92 25.14
N ILE A 44 -0.52 -5.98 24.24
CA ILE A 44 -0.43 -6.20 22.80
C ILE A 44 1.04 -6.37 22.42
N GLY A 45 1.38 -7.50 21.78
CA GLY A 45 2.71 -7.78 21.24
C GLY A 45 2.87 -7.35 19.78
N SER A 46 4.06 -7.61 19.22
CA SER A 46 4.40 -7.33 17.82
C SER A 46 4.18 -8.52 16.87
N GLU A 47 3.65 -9.63 17.38
CA GLU A 47 3.35 -10.81 16.57
C GLU A 47 1.95 -10.71 15.97
N VAL A 48 1.85 -10.89 14.66
CA VAL A 48 0.56 -11.02 13.98
C VAL A 48 -0.10 -12.33 14.40
N SER A 49 -1.37 -12.24 14.82
CA SER A 49 -2.22 -13.39 15.13
C SER A 49 -3.06 -13.82 13.92
N ALA A 50 -3.63 -12.86 13.20
CA ALA A 50 -4.48 -13.11 12.04
C ALA A 50 -4.66 -11.85 11.18
N PHE A 51 -4.92 -12.08 9.89
CA PHE A 51 -5.51 -11.09 8.98
C PHE A 51 -7.00 -11.42 8.83
N ILE A 52 -7.87 -10.40 8.94
CA ILE A 52 -9.33 -10.56 8.93
C ILE A 52 -9.97 -9.65 7.89
N ASP A 53 -11.25 -9.90 7.58
CA ASP A 53 -12.02 -9.09 6.62
C ASP A 53 -11.54 -9.20 5.15
N TRP A 54 -11.49 -10.45 4.66
CA TRP A 54 -11.08 -10.80 3.29
C TRP A 54 -12.14 -10.50 2.20
N GLN A 55 -13.15 -9.66 2.47
CA GLN A 55 -14.25 -9.41 1.53
C GLN A 55 -13.81 -8.75 0.21
N ASN A 56 -12.66 -8.08 0.22
CA ASN A 56 -12.07 -7.40 -0.94
C ASN A 56 -10.95 -8.21 -1.62
N MET A 57 -10.78 -9.50 -1.27
CA MET A 57 -9.70 -10.30 -1.82
C MET A 57 -9.79 -10.43 -3.34
N PHE A 58 -8.65 -10.38 -4.01
CA PHE A 58 -8.57 -10.50 -5.45
C PHE A 58 -7.20 -11.01 -5.90
N GLU A 59 -7.11 -11.43 -7.16
CA GLU A 59 -5.84 -11.76 -7.80
C GLU A 59 -5.11 -10.46 -8.20
N GLY A 60 -3.98 -10.17 -7.54
CA GLY A 60 -3.28 -8.90 -7.66
C GLY A 60 -1.76 -9.00 -7.52
N SER A 61 -1.11 -7.84 -7.46
CA SER A 61 0.34 -7.73 -7.28
C SER A 61 0.78 -8.19 -5.88
N PRO A 62 1.97 -8.83 -5.74
CA PRO A 62 2.55 -9.13 -4.43
C PRO A 62 2.83 -7.89 -3.56
N MET A 63 2.87 -6.69 -4.16
CA MET A 63 3.09 -5.44 -3.44
C MET A 63 1.81 -4.64 -3.14
N TYR A 64 0.64 -5.12 -3.57
CA TYR A 64 -0.61 -4.38 -3.38
C TYR A 64 -0.90 -4.11 -1.90
N ASP A 65 -0.96 -5.18 -1.09
CA ASP A 65 -1.31 -5.06 0.33
C ASP A 65 -0.25 -4.30 1.14
N ILE A 66 1.02 -4.39 0.74
CA ILE A 66 2.10 -3.63 1.37
C ILE A 66 1.93 -2.14 1.10
N ALA A 67 1.73 -1.75 -0.16
CA ALA A 67 1.49 -0.36 -0.55
C ALA A 67 0.25 0.19 0.17
N ARG A 68 -0.84 -0.58 0.22
CA ARG A 68 -2.07 -0.26 0.96
C ARG A 68 -1.79 0.00 2.43
N LEU A 69 -1.13 -0.94 3.11
CA LEU A 69 -0.89 -0.89 4.55
C LEU A 69 -0.07 0.33 4.95
N ILE A 70 1.07 0.55 4.30
CA ILE A 70 1.97 1.64 4.70
C ILE A 70 1.43 3.01 4.28
N THR A 71 0.64 3.09 3.20
CA THR A 71 0.01 4.34 2.78
C THR A 71 -1.08 4.77 3.76
N ASN A 72 -1.88 3.83 4.25
CA ASN A 72 -3.00 4.14 5.15
C ASN A 72 -2.57 4.31 6.61
N ASN A 73 -1.57 3.56 7.08
CA ASN A 73 -1.23 3.51 8.50
C ASN A 73 -0.06 4.42 8.90
N CYS A 74 0.96 4.60 8.05
CA CYS A 74 2.15 5.38 8.39
C CYS A 74 1.94 6.89 8.21
N SER A 75 2.71 7.70 8.95
CA SER A 75 2.95 9.09 8.57
C SER A 75 3.87 9.15 7.34
N GLY A 76 3.91 10.30 6.65
CA GLY A 76 4.84 10.48 5.52
C GLY A 76 6.30 10.26 5.91
N GLU A 77 6.70 10.72 7.10
CA GLU A 77 8.05 10.53 7.65
C GLU A 77 8.38 9.04 7.86
N ILE A 78 7.51 8.31 8.58
CA ILE A 78 7.72 6.88 8.86
C ILE A 78 7.73 6.07 7.56
N ARG A 79 6.82 6.38 6.63
CA ARG A 79 6.74 5.68 5.34
C ARG A 79 8.05 5.85 4.55
N ARG A 80 8.54 7.09 4.40
CA ARG A 80 9.79 7.39 3.68
C ARG A 80 11.00 6.70 4.33
N GLU A 81 11.00 6.54 5.65
CA GLU A 81 12.05 5.78 6.34
C GLU A 81 11.97 4.29 6.01
N ILE A 82 10.79 3.68 6.15
CA ILE A 82 10.57 2.25 5.88
C ILE A 82 10.87 1.91 4.41
N GLU A 83 10.48 2.77 3.47
CA GLU A 83 10.66 2.56 2.03
C GLU A 83 12.13 2.43 1.60
N LYS A 84 13.09 2.93 2.39
CA LYS A 84 14.53 2.80 2.11
C LYS A 84 14.95 1.34 2.00
N ASP A 85 14.40 0.49 2.88
CA ASP A 85 14.78 -0.92 3.00
C ASP A 85 13.65 -1.89 2.66
N LEU A 86 12.42 -1.41 2.51
CA LEU A 86 11.21 -2.23 2.30
C LEU A 86 11.38 -3.28 1.20
N ILE A 87 11.84 -2.87 0.01
CA ILE A 87 12.01 -3.78 -1.14
C ILE A 87 13.06 -4.85 -0.84
N ASN A 88 14.16 -4.47 -0.18
CA ASN A 88 15.21 -5.40 0.19
C ASN A 88 14.72 -6.40 1.24
N LEU A 89 14.01 -5.92 2.27
CA LEU A 89 13.47 -6.75 3.33
C LEU A 89 12.49 -7.79 2.78
N TYR A 90 11.48 -7.34 2.02
CA TYR A 90 10.48 -8.23 1.44
C TYR A 90 11.12 -9.26 0.51
N TYR A 91 11.96 -8.81 -0.43
CA TYR A 91 12.59 -9.68 -1.41
C TYR A 91 13.47 -10.74 -0.76
N ASN A 92 14.32 -10.32 0.19
CA ASN A 92 15.25 -11.24 0.85
C ASN A 92 14.49 -12.27 1.70
N GLN A 93 13.47 -11.83 2.46
CA GLN A 93 12.66 -12.74 3.27
C GLN A 93 11.93 -13.76 2.39
N LEU A 94 11.26 -13.29 1.32
CA LEU A 94 10.55 -14.20 0.43
C LEU A 94 11.50 -15.16 -0.28
N LYS A 95 12.65 -14.67 -0.75
CA LYS A 95 13.67 -15.50 -1.37
C LYS A 95 14.14 -16.61 -0.42
N GLU A 96 14.42 -16.28 0.85
CA GLU A 96 14.82 -17.27 1.85
C GLU A 96 13.75 -18.33 2.08
N GLU A 97 12.48 -17.93 2.20
CA GLU A 97 11.37 -18.89 2.37
C GLU A 97 11.16 -19.77 1.13
N MET A 98 11.28 -19.22 -0.08
CA MET A 98 11.14 -20.00 -1.32
C MET A 98 12.30 -20.97 -1.52
N GLU A 99 13.52 -20.59 -1.14
CA GLU A 99 14.71 -21.45 -1.21
C GLU A 99 14.58 -22.67 -0.28
N LYS A 100 13.96 -22.52 0.91
CA LYS A 100 13.64 -23.65 1.81
C LYS A 100 12.77 -24.70 1.13
N GLU A 101 11.84 -24.25 0.29
CA GLU A 101 10.95 -25.09 -0.51
C GLU A 101 11.52 -25.48 -1.89
N LYS A 102 12.78 -25.09 -2.18
CA LYS A 102 13.46 -25.31 -3.48
C LYS A 102 12.73 -24.69 -4.68
N ILE A 103 12.07 -23.56 -4.44
CA ILE A 103 11.38 -22.77 -5.47
C ILE A 103 12.22 -21.51 -5.75
N GLU A 104 12.44 -21.20 -7.03
CA GLU A 104 13.11 -19.96 -7.42
C GLU A 104 12.15 -18.77 -7.32
N ILE A 105 12.66 -17.63 -6.84
CA ILE A 105 11.88 -16.40 -6.77
C ILE A 105 11.56 -15.90 -8.20
N PRO A 106 10.28 -15.58 -8.53
CA PRO A 106 9.86 -15.39 -9.92
C PRO A 106 10.04 -13.95 -10.43
N TYR A 107 10.72 -13.08 -9.68
CA TYR A 107 10.95 -11.69 -10.06
C TYR A 107 12.24 -11.16 -9.44
N THR A 108 12.74 -10.04 -9.98
CA THR A 108 13.90 -9.30 -9.46
C THR A 108 13.47 -8.19 -8.48
N LYS A 109 14.44 -7.62 -7.77
CA LYS A 109 14.20 -6.46 -6.88
C LYS A 109 13.72 -5.24 -7.65
N GLU A 110 14.20 -5.05 -8.88
CA GLU A 110 13.84 -3.93 -9.74
C GLU A 110 12.39 -4.05 -10.22
N GLN A 111 11.96 -5.25 -10.62
CA GLN A 111 10.56 -5.54 -10.94
C GLN A 111 9.66 -5.28 -9.73
N LEU A 112 10.08 -5.76 -8.55
CA LEU A 112 9.32 -5.57 -7.31
C LEU A 112 9.23 -4.09 -6.91
N LYS A 113 10.33 -3.35 -7.00
CA LYS A 113 10.36 -1.89 -6.76
C LYS A 113 9.42 -1.16 -7.73
N LYS A 114 9.46 -1.51 -9.01
CA LYS A 114 8.64 -0.86 -10.02
C LYS A 114 7.15 -1.10 -9.77
N ILE A 115 6.75 -2.35 -9.49
CA ILE A 115 5.34 -2.62 -9.20
C ILE A 115 4.91 -1.96 -7.90
N TYR A 116 5.76 -1.94 -6.87
CA TYR A 116 5.49 -1.20 -5.63
C TYR A 116 5.21 0.28 -5.89
N GLN A 117 6.05 0.97 -6.65
CA GLN A 117 5.86 2.39 -6.98
C GLN A 117 4.53 2.63 -7.72
N ILE A 118 4.15 1.75 -8.64
CA ILE A 118 2.86 1.82 -9.35
C ILE A 118 1.69 1.63 -8.37
N GLN A 119 1.76 0.62 -7.49
CA GLN A 119 0.73 0.39 -6.48
C GLN A 119 0.63 1.57 -5.50
N PHE A 120 1.76 2.15 -5.09
CA PHE A 120 1.79 3.33 -4.22
C PHE A 120 1.09 4.54 -4.86
N VAL A 121 1.33 4.83 -6.16
CA VAL A 121 0.62 5.91 -6.86
C VAL A 121 -0.89 5.71 -6.81
N MET A 122 -1.36 4.49 -7.06
CA MET A 122 -2.78 4.17 -6.97
C MET A 122 -3.31 4.32 -5.55
N GLU A 123 -2.59 3.81 -4.55
CA GLU A 123 -2.99 3.89 -3.14
C GLU A 123 -2.98 5.34 -2.61
N ALA A 124 -2.09 6.20 -3.09
CA ALA A 124 -2.12 7.63 -2.78
C ALA A 124 -3.41 8.31 -3.31
N ILE A 125 -3.87 7.94 -4.51
CA ILE A 125 -5.13 8.43 -5.08
C ILE A 125 -6.33 7.89 -4.29
N VAL A 126 -6.33 6.59 -3.98
CA VAL A 126 -7.39 5.96 -3.16
C VAL A 126 -7.45 6.61 -1.77
N ASN A 127 -6.30 6.82 -1.13
CA ASN A 127 -6.23 7.48 0.17
C ASN A 127 -6.80 8.90 0.14
N PHE A 128 -6.52 9.67 -0.92
CA PHE A 128 -7.13 10.99 -1.12
C PHE A 128 -8.66 10.90 -1.28
N ILE A 129 -9.17 9.95 -2.08
CA ILE A 129 -10.61 9.75 -2.25
C ILE A 129 -11.26 9.38 -0.90
N LEU A 130 -10.68 8.44 -0.16
CA LEU A 130 -11.16 8.01 1.15
C LEU A 130 -11.15 9.16 2.16
N PHE A 131 -10.10 9.99 2.15
CA PHE A 131 -10.05 11.19 2.99
C PHE A 131 -11.21 12.15 2.68
N LYS A 132 -11.46 12.47 1.39
CA LYS A 132 -12.59 13.34 0.99
C LYS A 132 -13.95 12.73 1.33
N LEU A 133 -14.11 11.41 1.21
CA LEU A 133 -15.33 10.71 1.64
C LEU A 133 -15.49 10.73 3.17
N SER A 134 -14.39 10.67 3.92
CA SER A 134 -14.44 10.73 5.38
C SER A 134 -14.95 12.09 5.87
N GLU A 135 -14.65 13.19 5.16
CA GLU A 135 -15.17 14.52 5.51
C GLU A 135 -16.71 14.57 5.51
N THR A 136 -17.35 13.85 4.59
CA THR A 136 -18.81 13.86 4.43
C THR A 136 -19.51 12.79 5.28
N THR A 137 -18.82 11.71 5.61
CA THR A 137 -19.40 10.55 6.31
C THR A 137 -19.05 10.46 7.79
N ASN A 138 -18.08 11.25 8.28
CA ASN A 138 -17.62 11.17 9.66
C ASN A 138 -18.71 11.61 10.67
N LYS A 139 -19.09 10.66 11.54
CA LYS A 139 -20.11 10.81 12.58
C LYS A 139 -19.55 11.13 13.98
N GLU A 140 -18.25 11.37 14.11
CA GLU A 140 -17.61 11.77 15.38
C GLU A 140 -18.25 13.07 15.89
N LYS A 141 -18.73 13.02 17.14
CA LYS A 141 -19.44 14.12 17.80
C LYS A 141 -18.51 15.00 18.62
N ASP A 142 -17.41 14.43 19.11
CA ASP A 142 -16.39 15.19 19.82
C ASP A 142 -15.62 16.08 18.83
N ALA A 143 -15.77 17.40 18.97
CA ALA A 143 -15.17 18.37 18.07
C ALA A 143 -13.63 18.35 18.10
N LYS A 144 -13.04 18.08 19.28
CA LYS A 144 -11.58 18.01 19.44
C LYS A 144 -11.05 16.77 18.72
N ARG A 145 -11.64 15.61 18.99
CA ARG A 145 -11.27 14.35 18.35
C ARG A 145 -11.49 14.39 16.84
N LYS A 146 -12.60 14.97 16.38
CA LYS A 146 -12.88 15.17 14.96
C LYS A 146 -11.78 16.01 14.29
N LYS A 147 -11.35 17.09 14.93
CA LYS A 147 -10.26 17.95 14.44
C LYS A 147 -8.93 17.19 14.39
N GLU A 148 -8.56 16.49 15.45
CA GLU A 148 -7.32 15.70 15.51
C GLU A 148 -7.27 14.62 14.43
N MET A 149 -8.37 13.87 14.25
CA MET A 149 -8.49 12.86 13.19
C MET A 149 -8.33 13.47 11.80
N TYR A 150 -8.96 14.63 11.56
CA TYR A 150 -8.86 15.34 10.29
C TYR A 150 -7.42 15.79 10.02
N GLU A 151 -6.74 16.41 10.99
CA GLU A 151 -5.36 16.89 10.83
C GLU A 151 -4.40 15.75 10.53
N ILE A 152 -4.54 14.61 11.23
CA ILE A 152 -3.73 13.41 10.98
C ILE A 152 -4.00 12.87 9.57
N ALA A 153 -5.26 12.72 9.19
CA ALA A 153 -5.62 12.18 7.88
C ALA A 153 -5.14 13.11 6.75
N MET A 154 -5.38 14.42 6.87
CA MET A 154 -4.94 15.43 5.91
C MET A 154 -3.42 15.42 5.74
N ALA A 155 -2.65 15.38 6.83
CA ALA A 155 -1.19 15.34 6.76
C ALA A 155 -0.67 14.06 6.08
N LYS A 156 -1.28 12.90 6.38
CA LYS A 156 -0.92 11.64 5.71
C LYS A 156 -1.21 11.70 4.21
N THR A 157 -2.40 12.14 3.83
CA THR A 157 -2.83 12.26 2.44
C THR A 157 -1.95 13.25 1.68
N LEU A 158 -1.64 14.42 2.25
CA LEU A 158 -0.79 15.41 1.61
C LEU A 158 0.60 14.85 1.31
N HIS A 159 1.27 14.23 2.28
CA HIS A 159 2.58 13.63 2.05
C HIS A 159 2.53 12.49 1.02
N ALA A 160 1.46 11.67 1.01
CA ALA A 160 1.29 10.64 -0.01
C ALA A 160 1.16 11.23 -1.42
N LEU A 161 0.42 12.34 -1.58
CA LEU A 161 0.29 13.04 -2.85
C LEU A 161 1.62 13.70 -3.29
N GLU A 162 2.41 14.26 -2.38
CA GLU A 162 3.75 14.78 -2.68
C GLU A 162 4.69 13.68 -3.18
N ASP A 163 4.70 12.53 -2.51
CA ASP A 163 5.55 11.39 -2.88
C ASP A 163 5.11 10.80 -4.22
N MET A 164 3.79 10.70 -4.44
CA MET A 164 3.20 10.32 -5.72
C MET A 164 3.63 11.29 -6.83
N HIS A 165 3.55 12.60 -6.58
CA HIS A 165 3.95 13.60 -7.56
C HIS A 165 5.41 13.46 -7.96
N LYS A 166 6.33 13.28 -7.00
CA LYS A 166 7.76 13.03 -7.28
C LYS A 166 7.97 11.79 -8.15
N LEU A 167 7.26 10.69 -7.86
CA LEU A 167 7.35 9.47 -8.67
C LEU A 167 6.88 9.72 -10.10
N LEU A 168 5.77 10.45 -10.27
CA LEU A 168 5.21 10.76 -11.57
C LEU A 168 5.98 11.84 -12.35
N GLU A 169 6.85 12.60 -11.71
CA GLU A 169 7.82 13.46 -12.41
C GLU A 169 9.12 12.74 -12.76
N GLY A 170 9.46 11.68 -12.02
CA GLY A 170 10.65 10.85 -12.20
C GLY A 170 10.36 9.48 -12.82
N ASP A 171 10.60 8.43 -12.04
CA ASP A 171 10.60 7.02 -12.47
C ASP A 171 9.32 6.56 -13.20
N LEU A 172 8.19 7.24 -12.95
CA LEU A 172 6.87 6.90 -13.48
C LEU A 172 6.28 7.97 -14.40
N LYS A 173 7.10 8.88 -14.94
CA LYS A 173 6.63 9.95 -15.84
C LYS A 173 5.82 9.46 -17.04
N TYR A 174 6.19 8.31 -17.60
CA TYR A 174 5.46 7.68 -18.71
C TYR A 174 3.98 7.37 -18.39
N LEU A 175 3.60 7.25 -17.11
CA LEU A 175 2.20 7.03 -16.74
C LEU A 175 1.33 8.25 -17.03
N PHE A 176 1.88 9.47 -16.95
CA PHE A 176 1.14 10.66 -17.37
C PHE A 176 0.93 10.70 -18.87
N GLU A 177 1.91 10.28 -19.67
CA GLU A 177 1.75 10.21 -21.12
C GLU A 177 0.71 9.15 -21.52
N ARG A 178 0.65 8.03 -20.77
CA ARG A 178 -0.27 6.93 -21.03
C ARG A 178 -1.70 7.17 -20.51
N PHE A 179 -1.86 7.84 -19.37
CA PHE A 179 -3.14 7.94 -18.65
C PHE A 179 -3.53 9.36 -18.22
N GLY A 180 -2.72 10.36 -18.54
CA GLY A 180 -3.00 11.77 -18.31
C GLY A 180 -3.84 12.35 -19.44
N GLN A 181 -5.13 12.01 -19.45
CA GLN A 181 -6.17 12.65 -20.25
C GLN A 181 -7.40 12.85 -19.38
#